data_AF-A0A3M1L375-F1
#
_entry.id   AF-A0A3M1L375-F1
#
_cell.length_a   1.000
_cell.length_b   1.000
_cell.length_c   1.000
_cell.angle_alpha   90.00
_cell.angle_beta   90.00
_cell.angle_gamma   90.00
#
_symmetry.space_group_name_H-M   'P 1'
#
loop_
_entity.id
_entity.type
_entity.pdbx_description
1 polymer ?
#
loop_
_entity_poly.entity_id
_entity_poly.type
_entity_poly.pdbx_seq_one_letter_code
_entity_poly.pdbx_strand_id
1 'polypeptide(L)'
;MALLGAGAAWALPVQITDHAGAGCAIDAPVASSDASVVAFSSTCDLTGGNTDGNREIFQYVAGAGVSQLTDTTGCANMAPALSSDGSVVAFDSDCDLTGQNADGSVEIFVYDGSGFTQVTAGQFCTSAAPSLDAAGTKVAFDSDCDLTGANADQSSEIFQATIGGATTQLTSDTAGLGCGSFDAASNAAGDLIAFDSDCDLTGQNTDQIVEIFQVASDRTVTQLTFSIDDTCGSGPPASDASGMYVSFESSCDFTGGNADGSVEIFEVGPTRTKQLTAADQTPMCESQRARASAGGEWVVYQGFCDPTGANPDGGFEVFRATEAGVLQVTSGAACSSFAPVVASAARSAVFVSDCDPAGSNADGSEELFVESLCVCGSPASGNQPPDLPTATDALFALRAAVGSALCASCDCDVNSSGGITATDALLILKAAVGGGVTLVCP
;
A
#
# COMPACT_ATOMS: atom_id res chain seq x y z
N MET A 1 11.95 27.54 -11.82
CA MET A 1 11.08 27.44 -13.00
C MET A 1 11.83 26.69 -14.10
N ALA A 2 11.95 25.38 -13.93
CA ALA A 2 12.30 24.44 -14.98
C ALA A 2 11.05 23.56 -15.11
N LEU A 3 10.41 23.60 -16.28
CA LEU A 3 9.26 22.76 -16.58
C LEU A 3 9.72 21.31 -16.54
N LEU A 4 9.08 20.49 -15.70
CA LEU A 4 9.02 19.05 -15.91
C LEU A 4 8.49 18.82 -17.34
N GLY A 5 9.18 17.96 -18.08
CA GLY A 5 8.86 17.68 -19.47
C GLY A 5 7.41 17.20 -19.63
N ALA A 6 6.71 17.77 -20.60
CA ALA A 6 5.44 17.26 -21.11
C ALA A 6 5.64 15.86 -21.70
N GLY A 7 5.42 14.81 -20.91
CA GLY A 7 5.62 13.42 -21.36
C GLY A 7 4.81 12.38 -20.60
N ALA A 8 4.53 12.59 -19.31
CA ALA A 8 3.62 11.74 -18.53
C ALA A 8 2.31 12.49 -18.29
N ALA A 9 1.23 12.01 -18.88
CA ALA A 9 -0.14 12.34 -18.48
C ALA A 9 -0.66 11.15 -17.68
N TRP A 10 -1.59 11.37 -16.75
CA TRP A 10 -2.23 10.26 -16.04
C TRP A 10 -3.49 9.83 -16.79
N ALA A 11 -3.80 8.53 -16.70
CA ALA A 11 -5.05 8.02 -17.23
C ALA A 11 -6.21 8.49 -16.36
N LEU A 12 -7.42 8.54 -16.91
CA LEU A 12 -8.59 8.60 -16.04
C LEU A 12 -8.62 7.32 -15.17
N PRO A 13 -8.88 7.43 -13.85
CA PRO A 13 -9.01 6.28 -12.98
C PRO A 13 -10.04 5.27 -13.49
N VAL A 14 -9.72 3.98 -13.38
CA VAL A 14 -10.60 2.86 -13.76
C VAL A 14 -11.22 2.28 -12.48
N GLN A 15 -12.55 2.35 -12.38
CA GLN A 15 -13.30 1.69 -11.31
C GLN A 15 -13.24 0.16 -11.44
N ILE A 16 -12.95 -0.54 -10.34
CA ILE A 16 -12.78 -2.02 -10.31
C ILE A 16 -13.79 -2.75 -9.42
N THR A 17 -14.53 -2.02 -8.60
CA THR A 17 -15.67 -2.52 -7.81
C THR A 17 -16.94 -1.74 -8.19
N ASP A 18 -18.11 -2.35 -8.04
CA ASP A 18 -19.40 -1.71 -8.31
C ASP A 18 -20.46 -2.34 -7.38
N HIS A 19 -21.02 -1.55 -6.46
CA HIS A 19 -22.13 -1.97 -5.61
C HIS A 19 -23.24 -0.92 -5.55
N ALA A 20 -24.47 -1.40 -5.40
CA ALA A 20 -25.63 -0.53 -5.28
C ALA A 20 -25.99 -0.33 -3.80
N GLY A 21 -25.50 0.74 -3.17
CA GLY A 21 -26.01 1.12 -1.85
C GLY A 21 -25.15 2.08 -1.04
N ALA A 22 -25.80 3.02 -0.35
CA ALA A 22 -25.17 3.75 0.74
C ALA A 22 -25.18 2.88 2.01
N GLY A 23 -24.06 2.85 2.75
CA GLY A 23 -24.01 2.29 4.12
C GLY A 23 -23.14 1.04 4.32
N CYS A 24 -22.36 0.64 3.31
CA CYS A 24 -21.22 -0.25 3.49
C CYS A 24 -19.92 0.49 3.19
N ALA A 25 -18.77 -0.12 3.49
CA ALA A 25 -17.46 0.50 3.32
C ALA A 25 -16.47 -0.47 2.65
N ILE A 26 -15.56 0.09 1.85
CA ILE A 26 -14.37 -0.61 1.34
C ILE A 26 -13.15 0.06 1.98
N ASP A 27 -12.24 -0.74 2.54
CA ASP A 27 -11.03 -0.19 3.20
C ASP A 27 -9.83 -1.13 3.09
N ALA A 28 -8.65 -0.57 3.33
CA ALA A 28 -7.35 -1.23 3.30
C ALA A 28 -7.11 -2.04 2.02
N PRO A 29 -7.21 -1.43 0.81
CA PRO A 29 -6.78 -2.11 -0.39
C PRO A 29 -5.28 -2.37 -0.34
N VAL A 30 -4.86 -3.48 -0.94
CA VAL A 30 -3.47 -3.83 -1.24
C VAL A 30 -3.41 -4.42 -2.65
N ALA A 31 -2.33 -4.16 -3.38
CA ALA A 31 -2.23 -4.51 -4.79
C ALA A 31 -0.99 -5.37 -5.08
N SER A 32 -1.12 -6.30 -6.03
CA SER A 32 0.04 -6.98 -6.61
C SER A 32 0.91 -5.96 -7.34
N SER A 33 2.19 -6.28 -7.52
CA SER A 33 3.14 -5.36 -8.17
C SER A 33 2.69 -4.93 -9.57
N ASP A 34 2.00 -5.81 -10.30
CA ASP A 34 1.47 -5.57 -11.64
C ASP A 34 0.00 -5.10 -11.69
N ALA A 35 -0.59 -4.77 -10.53
CA ALA A 35 -2.00 -4.35 -10.38
C ALA A 35 -3.04 -5.35 -10.93
N SER A 36 -2.64 -6.59 -11.24
CA SER A 36 -3.57 -7.60 -11.75
C SER A 36 -4.44 -8.22 -10.65
N VAL A 37 -4.04 -8.06 -9.39
CA VAL A 37 -4.77 -8.51 -8.21
C VAL A 37 -4.83 -7.36 -7.20
N VAL A 38 -6.01 -7.12 -6.64
CA VAL A 38 -6.20 -6.22 -5.49
C VAL A 38 -6.96 -6.99 -4.42
N ALA A 39 -6.43 -7.07 -3.20
CA ALA A 39 -7.15 -7.58 -2.05
C ALA A 39 -7.58 -6.41 -1.15
N PHE A 40 -8.73 -6.52 -0.50
CA PHE A 40 -9.29 -5.45 0.31
C PHE A 40 -10.29 -6.00 1.32
N SER A 41 -10.55 -5.24 2.38
CA SER A 41 -11.61 -5.56 3.33
C SER A 41 -12.88 -4.78 2.99
N SER A 42 -14.06 -5.39 3.14
CA SER A 42 -15.32 -4.69 2.89
C SER A 42 -16.47 -5.24 3.71
N THR A 43 -17.44 -4.36 4.01
CA THR A 43 -18.77 -4.73 4.53
C THR A 43 -19.84 -4.75 3.45
N CYS A 44 -19.46 -4.52 2.18
CA CYS A 44 -20.37 -4.45 1.05
C CYS A 44 -20.73 -5.85 0.53
N ASP A 45 -21.94 -5.96 -0.03
CA ASP A 45 -22.40 -7.18 -0.68
C ASP A 45 -22.01 -7.22 -2.18
N LEU A 46 -20.69 -7.21 -2.44
CA LEU A 46 -20.12 -7.09 -3.79
C LEU A 46 -20.38 -8.31 -4.69
N THR A 47 -20.69 -9.47 -4.09
CA THR A 47 -20.89 -10.73 -4.81
C THR A 47 -22.25 -11.38 -4.56
N GLY A 48 -23.09 -10.81 -3.69
CA GLY A 48 -24.35 -11.40 -3.22
C GLY A 48 -24.20 -12.36 -2.03
N GLY A 49 -22.98 -12.49 -1.48
CA GLY A 49 -22.64 -13.38 -0.36
C GLY A 49 -22.61 -12.70 1.01
N ASN A 50 -22.38 -11.39 1.09
CA ASN A 50 -22.18 -10.66 2.36
C ASN A 50 -23.45 -9.93 2.81
N THR A 51 -24.53 -10.70 2.99
CA THR A 51 -25.86 -10.13 3.25
C THR A 51 -26.08 -9.66 4.69
N ASP A 52 -25.23 -10.10 5.63
CA ASP A 52 -25.22 -9.65 7.03
C ASP A 52 -24.29 -8.45 7.25
N GLY A 53 -23.40 -8.15 6.29
CA GLY A 53 -22.61 -6.92 6.25
C GLY A 53 -21.50 -6.88 7.29
N ASN A 54 -21.06 -8.04 7.79
CA ASN A 54 -19.82 -8.10 8.56
C ASN A 54 -18.61 -7.88 7.62
N ARG A 55 -17.43 -7.68 8.22
CA ARG A 55 -16.24 -7.32 7.46
C ARG A 55 -15.56 -8.57 6.93
N GLU A 56 -15.46 -8.64 5.61
CA GLU A 56 -14.91 -9.77 4.86
C GLU A 56 -13.72 -9.34 4.00
N ILE A 57 -12.84 -10.29 3.67
CA ILE A 57 -11.78 -10.10 2.69
C ILE A 57 -12.32 -10.44 1.30
N PHE A 58 -12.11 -9.52 0.38
CA PHE A 58 -12.41 -9.67 -1.04
C PHE A 58 -11.13 -9.56 -1.87
N GLN A 59 -11.21 -10.05 -3.09
CA GLN A 59 -10.16 -9.96 -4.09
C GLN A 59 -10.77 -9.54 -5.42
N TYR A 60 -10.20 -8.54 -6.07
CA TYR A 60 -10.38 -8.25 -7.48
C TYR A 60 -9.25 -8.90 -8.28
N VAL A 61 -9.60 -9.59 -9.36
CA VAL A 61 -8.65 -10.14 -10.32
C VAL A 61 -8.96 -9.59 -11.72
N ALA A 62 -7.97 -8.96 -12.36
CA ALA A 62 -8.11 -8.41 -13.70
C ALA A 62 -8.63 -9.47 -14.68
N GLY A 63 -9.76 -9.16 -15.33
CA GLY A 63 -10.45 -10.06 -16.27
C GLY A 63 -11.39 -11.09 -15.65
N ALA A 64 -11.30 -11.35 -14.35
CA ALA A 64 -12.22 -12.25 -13.63
C ALA A 64 -13.21 -11.50 -12.72
N GLY A 65 -12.91 -10.27 -12.32
CA GLY A 65 -13.77 -9.45 -11.47
C GLY A 65 -13.54 -9.68 -9.98
N VAL A 66 -14.52 -9.30 -9.17
CA VAL A 66 -14.48 -9.40 -7.70
C VAL A 66 -14.94 -10.78 -7.23
N SER A 67 -14.23 -11.34 -6.25
CA SER A 67 -14.61 -12.54 -5.50
C SER A 67 -14.45 -12.31 -4.00
N GLN A 68 -15.36 -12.87 -3.22
CA GLN A 68 -15.30 -12.88 -1.76
C GLN A 68 -14.44 -14.06 -1.30
N LEU A 69 -13.42 -13.81 -0.49
CA LEU A 69 -12.51 -14.84 0.02
C LEU A 69 -13.03 -15.44 1.33
N THR A 70 -13.51 -14.60 2.25
CA THR A 70 -14.05 -15.02 3.55
C THR A 70 -15.58 -14.84 3.58
N ASP A 71 -16.27 -15.80 4.20
CA ASP A 71 -17.72 -15.81 4.39
C ASP A 71 -17.98 -16.29 5.82
N THR A 72 -18.10 -15.34 6.75
CA THR A 72 -18.15 -15.54 8.18
C THR A 72 -19.39 -14.87 8.77
N THR A 73 -19.60 -14.99 10.09
CA THR A 73 -20.75 -14.37 10.74
C THR A 73 -20.38 -14.00 12.17
N GLY A 74 -20.63 -12.74 12.55
CA GLY A 74 -20.44 -12.27 13.93
C GLY A 74 -18.98 -12.08 14.36
N CYS A 75 -18.06 -12.05 13.40
CA CYS A 75 -16.63 -11.78 13.55
C CYS A 75 -16.16 -10.90 12.37
N ALA A 76 -14.90 -10.49 12.35
CA ALA A 76 -14.31 -9.60 11.36
C ALA A 76 -13.01 -10.15 10.76
N ASN A 77 -12.76 -9.78 9.51
CA ASN A 77 -11.52 -10.06 8.79
C ASN A 77 -10.96 -8.71 8.27
N MET A 78 -9.73 -8.36 8.64
CA MET A 78 -9.20 -7.00 8.53
C MET A 78 -7.77 -6.97 7.98
N ALA A 79 -7.31 -5.75 7.61
CA ALA A 79 -5.97 -5.41 7.12
C ALA A 79 -5.30 -6.48 6.23
N PRO A 80 -5.82 -6.72 5.01
CA PRO A 80 -5.18 -7.66 4.11
C PRO A 80 -3.79 -7.18 3.67
N ALA A 81 -2.87 -8.11 3.50
CA ALA A 81 -1.58 -7.97 2.83
C ALA A 81 -1.48 -8.96 1.68
N LEU A 82 -0.72 -8.63 0.64
CA LEU A 82 -0.70 -9.37 -0.62
C LEU A 82 0.74 -9.62 -1.09
N SER A 83 1.05 -10.83 -1.54
CA SER A 83 2.32 -11.12 -2.20
C SER A 83 2.46 -10.34 -3.52
N SER A 84 3.69 -10.13 -3.98
CA SER A 84 3.97 -9.29 -5.15
C SER A 84 3.34 -9.81 -6.45
N ASP A 85 3.09 -11.12 -6.53
CA ASP A 85 2.41 -11.78 -7.65
C ASP A 85 0.90 -11.98 -7.44
N GLY A 86 0.37 -11.56 -6.29
CA GLY A 86 -1.06 -11.68 -5.95
C GLY A 86 -1.52 -13.08 -5.57
N SER A 87 -0.62 -14.06 -5.39
CA SER A 87 -0.97 -15.45 -5.12
C SER A 87 -1.29 -15.76 -3.65
N VAL A 88 -0.80 -14.94 -2.71
CA VAL A 88 -0.97 -15.14 -1.27
C VAL A 88 -1.54 -13.88 -0.63
N VAL A 89 -2.64 -14.04 0.13
CA VAL A 89 -3.26 -12.99 0.93
C VAL A 89 -3.07 -13.33 2.41
N ALA A 90 -2.48 -12.44 3.20
CA ALA A 90 -2.51 -12.51 4.66
C ALA A 90 -3.51 -11.49 5.20
N PHE A 91 -4.09 -11.72 6.37
CA PHE A 91 -5.03 -10.79 7.01
C PHE A 91 -5.16 -11.14 8.50
N ASP A 92 -5.56 -10.18 9.33
CA ASP A 92 -5.91 -10.44 10.72
C ASP A 92 -7.41 -10.76 10.86
N SER A 93 -7.75 -11.65 11.79
CA SER A 93 -9.15 -12.05 12.01
C SER A 93 -9.39 -12.64 13.40
N ASP A 94 -10.55 -12.31 13.98
CA ASP A 94 -11.10 -12.96 15.18
C ASP A 94 -12.04 -14.14 14.86
N CYS A 95 -12.11 -14.53 13.58
CA CYS A 95 -12.95 -15.63 13.12
C CYS A 95 -12.30 -17.01 13.28
N ASP A 96 -13.14 -18.04 13.40
CA ASP A 96 -12.70 -19.45 13.45
C ASP A 96 -12.60 -20.10 12.05
N LEU A 97 -11.76 -19.53 11.17
CA LEU A 97 -11.67 -19.93 9.75
C LEU A 97 -11.14 -21.35 9.53
N THR A 98 -10.38 -21.89 10.49
CA THR A 98 -9.76 -23.22 10.40
C THR A 98 -10.25 -24.21 11.45
N GLY A 99 -11.14 -23.80 12.36
CA GLY A 99 -11.56 -24.60 13.52
C GLY A 99 -10.58 -24.57 14.71
N GLN A 100 -9.62 -23.65 14.70
CA GLN A 100 -8.54 -23.53 15.70
C GLN A 100 -8.59 -22.23 16.50
N ASN A 101 -9.49 -21.28 16.17
CA ASN A 101 -9.62 -19.98 16.85
C ASN A 101 -10.99 -19.86 17.55
N ALA A 102 -11.32 -20.85 18.38
CA ALA A 102 -12.63 -20.95 19.02
C ALA A 102 -12.84 -19.93 20.16
N ASP A 103 -11.78 -19.29 20.64
CA ASP A 103 -11.80 -18.25 21.65
C ASP A 103 -11.92 -16.83 21.07
N GLY A 104 -11.68 -16.67 19.77
CA GLY A 104 -11.89 -15.41 19.04
C GLY A 104 -10.84 -14.35 19.39
N SER A 105 -9.60 -14.75 19.68
CA SER A 105 -8.47 -13.82 19.62
C SER A 105 -8.24 -13.37 18.18
N VAL A 106 -7.69 -12.18 17.99
CA VAL A 106 -7.30 -11.70 16.67
C VAL A 106 -6.01 -12.40 16.28
N GLU A 107 -6.06 -13.19 15.22
CA GLU A 107 -4.95 -14.00 14.72
C GLU A 107 -4.62 -13.66 13.26
N ILE A 108 -3.38 -13.90 12.84
CA ILE A 108 -2.99 -13.81 11.44
C ILE A 108 -3.40 -15.09 10.71
N PHE A 109 -4.13 -14.91 9.60
CA PHE A 109 -4.48 -15.96 8.65
C PHE A 109 -3.87 -15.69 7.28
N VAL A 110 -3.67 -16.76 6.52
CA VAL A 110 -3.19 -16.72 5.14
C VAL A 110 -4.10 -17.53 4.23
N TYR A 111 -4.39 -17.01 3.05
CA TYR A 111 -5.08 -17.67 1.95
C TYR A 111 -4.18 -17.73 0.71
N ASP A 112 -4.02 -18.92 0.12
CA ASP A 112 -3.14 -19.17 -1.03
C ASP A 112 -3.88 -19.71 -2.27
N GLY A 113 -5.21 -19.57 -2.31
CA GLY A 113 -6.07 -20.16 -3.34
C GLY A 113 -6.40 -21.64 -3.13
N SER A 114 -5.67 -22.36 -2.27
CA SER A 114 -5.95 -23.76 -1.91
C SER A 114 -6.74 -23.89 -0.60
N GLY A 115 -6.62 -22.90 0.29
CA GLY A 115 -7.38 -22.81 1.53
C GLY A 115 -6.76 -21.82 2.52
N PHE A 116 -7.29 -21.81 3.75
CA PHE A 116 -6.80 -20.98 4.83
C PHE A 116 -5.76 -21.71 5.70
N THR A 117 -4.73 -20.97 6.12
CA THR A 117 -3.77 -21.36 7.14
C THR A 117 -3.81 -20.34 8.27
N GLN A 118 -4.04 -20.78 9.50
CA GLN A 118 -3.88 -19.95 10.69
C GLN A 118 -2.40 -19.91 11.08
N VAL A 119 -1.81 -18.72 11.11
CA VAL A 119 -0.37 -18.50 11.34
C VAL A 119 -0.06 -18.31 12.82
N THR A 120 -0.91 -17.59 13.53
CA THR A 120 -0.77 -17.33 14.98
C THR A 120 -1.87 -18.05 15.77
N ALA A 121 -1.55 -18.40 17.01
CA ALA A 121 -2.47 -19.02 17.94
C ALA A 121 -2.15 -18.50 19.35
N GLY A 122 -2.69 -17.32 19.65
CA GLY A 122 -2.67 -16.68 20.93
C GLY A 122 -3.82 -17.11 21.83
N GLN A 123 -3.88 -16.52 23.03
CA GLN A 123 -5.05 -16.62 23.90
C GLN A 123 -5.22 -15.31 24.66
N PHE A 124 -6.38 -14.64 24.50
CA PHE A 124 -6.66 -13.33 25.08
C PHE A 124 -5.64 -12.24 24.74
N CYS A 125 -5.14 -12.27 23.51
CA CYS A 125 -4.14 -11.37 22.95
C CYS A 125 -4.47 -11.14 21.46
N THR A 126 -3.68 -10.33 20.78
CA THR A 126 -3.89 -9.82 19.42
C THR A 126 -2.60 -10.00 18.61
N SER A 127 -2.73 -10.53 17.40
CA SER A 127 -1.72 -10.42 16.35
C SER A 127 -2.34 -9.68 15.16
N ALA A 128 -1.79 -8.53 14.76
CA ALA A 128 -2.42 -7.61 13.81
C ALA A 128 -1.44 -7.06 12.76
N ALA A 129 -1.99 -6.27 11.82
CA ALA A 129 -1.27 -5.58 10.74
C ALA A 129 -0.24 -6.46 10.00
N PRO A 130 -0.67 -7.56 9.36
CA PRO A 130 0.25 -8.43 8.65
C PRO A 130 0.92 -7.71 7.46
N SER A 131 2.17 -8.06 7.18
CA SER A 131 2.94 -7.58 6.03
C SER A 131 3.76 -8.71 5.42
N LEU A 132 3.42 -9.07 4.17
CA LEU A 132 4.05 -10.16 3.43
C LEU A 132 5.36 -9.73 2.76
N ASP A 133 6.29 -10.68 2.64
CA ASP A 133 7.39 -10.57 1.68
C ASP A 133 6.86 -10.72 0.24
N ALA A 134 7.65 -10.31 -0.75
CA ALA A 134 7.21 -10.33 -2.15
C ALA A 134 6.88 -11.73 -2.66
N ALA A 135 7.52 -12.77 -2.09
CA ALA A 135 7.34 -14.16 -2.45
C ALA A 135 6.13 -14.83 -1.76
N GLY A 136 5.49 -14.18 -0.78
CA GLY A 136 4.41 -14.78 0.00
C GLY A 136 4.87 -15.99 0.82
N THR A 137 6.11 -15.98 1.31
CA THR A 137 6.69 -17.06 2.13
C THR A 137 6.81 -16.69 3.61
N LYS A 138 6.84 -15.40 3.91
CA LYS A 138 6.96 -14.86 5.26
C LYS A 138 5.95 -13.75 5.49
N VAL A 139 5.43 -13.69 6.70
CA VAL A 139 4.56 -12.60 7.18
C VAL A 139 5.16 -12.00 8.44
N ALA A 140 5.38 -10.68 8.43
CA ALA A 140 5.66 -9.89 9.62
C ALA A 140 4.36 -9.31 10.18
N PHE A 141 4.29 -9.09 11.48
CA PHE A 141 3.10 -8.59 12.17
C PHE A 141 3.48 -8.08 13.56
N ASP A 142 2.68 -7.18 14.13
CA ASP A 142 2.77 -6.84 15.55
C ASP A 142 1.89 -7.79 16.39
N SER A 143 2.32 -8.07 17.62
CA SER A 143 1.59 -8.97 18.50
C SER A 143 1.94 -8.72 19.97
N ASP A 144 0.93 -8.70 20.84
CA ASP A 144 1.07 -8.75 22.30
C ASP A 144 1.02 -10.18 22.87
N CYS A 145 0.87 -11.19 21.99
CA CYS A 145 0.86 -12.59 22.36
C CYS A 145 2.25 -13.14 22.72
N ASP A 146 2.28 -14.10 23.64
CA ASP A 146 3.48 -14.89 23.96
C ASP A 146 3.68 -16.07 22.99
N LEU A 147 3.77 -15.78 21.68
CA LEU A 147 3.80 -16.80 20.61
C LEU A 147 5.04 -17.71 20.65
N THR A 148 6.11 -17.28 21.32
CA THR A 148 7.38 -18.01 21.38
C THR A 148 7.81 -18.40 22.79
N GLY A 149 7.06 -17.98 23.84
CA GLY A 149 7.47 -18.12 25.24
C GLY A 149 8.46 -17.05 25.71
N ALA A 150 8.66 -15.98 24.93
CA ALA A 150 9.60 -14.90 25.18
C ALA A 150 8.95 -13.52 25.41
N ASN A 151 7.64 -13.39 25.20
CA ASN A 151 6.87 -12.15 25.42
C ASN A 151 5.93 -12.31 26.63
N ALA A 152 6.51 -12.56 27.80
CA ALA A 152 5.75 -12.89 29.00
C ALA A 152 5.06 -11.66 29.65
N ASP A 153 5.51 -10.47 29.30
CA ASP A 153 4.99 -9.17 29.70
C ASP A 153 3.85 -8.66 28.81
N GLN A 154 3.61 -9.28 27.64
CA GLN A 154 2.51 -8.95 26.74
C GLN A 154 2.55 -7.51 26.23
N SER A 155 3.75 -6.98 26.04
CA SER A 155 3.94 -5.76 25.25
C SER A 155 3.80 -6.10 23.76
N SER A 156 3.41 -5.10 22.96
CA SER A 156 3.31 -5.27 21.50
C SER A 156 4.71 -5.31 20.90
N GLU A 157 5.01 -6.41 20.21
CA GLU A 157 6.33 -6.68 19.64
C GLU A 157 6.20 -7.06 18.17
N ILE A 158 7.26 -6.85 17.39
CA ILE A 158 7.31 -7.29 16.00
C ILE A 158 7.72 -8.76 15.94
N PHE A 159 6.91 -9.55 15.22
CA PHE A 159 7.17 -10.95 14.92
C PHE A 159 7.31 -11.15 13.41
N GLN A 160 7.94 -12.27 13.03
CA GLN A 160 7.87 -12.81 11.67
C GLN A 160 7.62 -14.31 11.73
N ALA A 161 6.68 -14.79 10.93
CA ALA A 161 6.42 -16.21 10.71
C ALA A 161 6.79 -16.63 9.29
N THR A 162 7.39 -17.81 9.14
CA THR A 162 7.40 -18.51 7.85
C THR A 162 6.06 -19.20 7.68
N ILE A 163 5.38 -19.02 6.54
CA ILE A 163 4.06 -19.60 6.30
C ILE A 163 4.16 -21.14 6.30
N GLY A 164 3.40 -21.80 7.18
CA GLY A 164 3.49 -23.24 7.45
C GLY A 164 4.75 -23.66 8.23
N GLY A 165 5.49 -22.70 8.80
CA GLY A 165 6.76 -22.89 9.49
C GLY A 165 6.78 -22.31 10.90
N ALA A 166 7.94 -21.79 11.32
CA ALA A 166 8.16 -21.27 12.66
C ALA A 166 7.92 -19.75 12.74
N THR A 167 7.47 -19.31 13.92
CA THR A 167 7.33 -17.90 14.31
C THR A 167 8.53 -17.47 15.14
N THR A 168 9.01 -16.25 14.89
CA THR A 168 10.15 -15.63 15.59
C THR A 168 9.74 -14.25 16.09
N GLN A 169 9.95 -13.98 17.37
CA GLN A 169 9.91 -12.63 17.93
C GLN A 169 11.19 -11.88 17.56
N LEU A 170 11.06 -10.68 16.99
CA LEU A 170 12.15 -9.89 16.45
C LEU A 170 12.55 -8.73 17.37
N THR A 171 11.60 -8.13 18.09
CA THR A 171 11.85 -7.06 19.07
C THR A 171 11.62 -7.57 20.50
N SER A 172 12.23 -6.89 21.48
CA SER A 172 12.06 -7.20 22.90
C SER A 172 12.21 -5.95 23.77
N ASP A 173 11.14 -5.44 24.35
CA ASP A 173 11.17 -4.31 25.28
C ASP A 173 11.37 -4.74 26.73
N THR A 174 12.59 -5.21 27.03
CA THR A 174 12.97 -5.62 28.40
C THR A 174 12.91 -4.52 29.49
N ALA A 175 12.51 -3.28 29.15
CA ALA A 175 12.53 -2.12 30.05
C ALA A 175 11.23 -1.84 30.82
N GLY A 176 10.15 -2.61 30.57
CA GLY A 176 8.95 -2.62 31.42
C GLY A 176 7.74 -1.91 30.82
N LEU A 177 6.57 -2.41 31.25
CA LEU A 177 5.22 -2.04 30.82
C LEU A 177 5.06 -0.54 30.52
N GLY A 178 4.98 -0.19 29.24
CA GLY A 178 4.65 1.17 28.84
C GLY A 178 4.91 1.53 27.38
N CYS A 179 5.72 0.77 26.64
CA CYS A 179 6.01 1.00 25.23
C CYS A 179 5.54 -0.20 24.38
N GLY A 180 5.54 -0.05 23.04
CA GLY A 180 5.24 -1.11 22.09
C GLY A 180 5.81 -0.82 20.69
N SER A 181 5.87 -1.87 19.88
CA SER A 181 6.25 -1.83 18.46
C SER A 181 5.07 -2.25 17.59
N PHE A 182 4.75 -1.45 16.57
CA PHE A 182 3.55 -1.57 15.75
C PHE A 182 3.84 -1.44 14.24
N ASP A 183 2.83 -1.76 13.42
CA ASP A 183 2.79 -1.51 11.97
C ASP A 183 4.01 -2.05 11.20
N ALA A 184 4.23 -3.37 11.33
CA ALA A 184 5.31 -4.06 10.64
C ALA A 184 5.23 -3.88 9.11
N ALA A 185 6.31 -3.42 8.50
CA ALA A 185 6.43 -3.23 7.05
C ALA A 185 7.64 -3.99 6.50
N SER A 186 7.39 -5.19 5.94
CA SER A 186 8.40 -6.04 5.31
C SER A 186 8.93 -5.45 4.00
N ASN A 187 10.23 -5.58 3.76
CA ASN A 187 10.79 -5.42 2.41
C ASN A 187 10.46 -6.63 1.51
N ALA A 188 10.83 -6.55 0.22
CA ALA A 188 10.48 -7.61 -0.74
C ALA A 188 11.11 -8.97 -0.42
N ALA A 189 12.29 -9.00 0.23
CA ALA A 189 12.97 -10.23 0.60
C ALA A 189 12.50 -10.80 1.96
N GLY A 190 11.73 -10.04 2.73
CA GLY A 190 11.33 -10.40 4.10
C GLY A 190 12.53 -10.57 5.04
N ASP A 191 13.63 -9.85 4.79
CA ASP A 191 14.84 -9.90 5.62
C ASP A 191 15.08 -8.62 6.43
N LEU A 192 14.41 -7.53 6.06
CA LEU A 192 14.30 -6.27 6.79
C LEU A 192 12.83 -5.92 7.00
N ILE A 193 12.49 -5.53 8.23
CA ILE A 193 11.14 -5.09 8.60
C ILE A 193 11.26 -3.72 9.26
N ALA A 194 10.64 -2.71 8.66
CA ALA A 194 10.45 -1.41 9.29
C ALA A 194 9.22 -1.45 10.22
N PHE A 195 9.21 -0.65 11.27
CA PHE A 195 8.12 -0.56 12.23
C PHE A 195 8.22 0.76 13.01
N ASP A 196 7.13 1.24 13.57
CA ASP A 196 7.18 2.34 14.55
C ASP A 196 7.15 1.80 15.98
N SER A 197 7.80 2.52 16.88
CA SER A 197 7.95 2.11 18.27
C SER A 197 8.27 3.30 19.16
N ASP A 198 7.67 3.36 20.34
CA ASP A 198 8.08 4.24 21.45
C ASP A 198 9.07 3.57 22.41
N CYS A 199 9.46 2.32 22.16
CA CYS A 199 10.44 1.61 22.96
C CYS A 199 11.88 2.09 22.74
N ASP A 200 12.70 1.96 23.79
CA ASP A 200 14.16 2.19 23.74
C ASP A 200 14.93 0.92 23.33
N LEU A 201 14.65 0.44 22.12
CA LEU A 201 15.20 -0.84 21.61
C LEU A 201 16.72 -0.80 21.36
N THR A 202 17.29 0.39 21.20
CA THR A 202 18.71 0.60 20.86
C THR A 202 19.50 1.32 21.96
N GLY A 203 18.84 1.79 23.02
CA GLY A 203 19.43 2.67 24.04
C GLY A 203 19.54 4.15 23.61
N GLN A 204 18.87 4.53 22.52
CA GLN A 204 18.90 5.87 21.93
C GLN A 204 17.55 6.60 22.00
N ASN A 205 16.45 5.92 22.32
CA ASN A 205 15.09 6.49 22.40
C ASN A 205 14.66 6.69 23.85
N THR A 206 15.46 7.44 24.62
CA THR A 206 15.30 7.53 26.08
C THR A 206 14.08 8.33 26.55
N ASP A 207 13.49 9.11 25.65
CA ASP A 207 12.28 9.91 25.85
C ASP A 207 10.99 9.13 25.52
N GLN A 208 11.11 7.95 24.91
CA GLN A 208 10.01 7.08 24.52
C GLN A 208 9.01 7.77 23.59
N ILE A 209 9.53 8.49 22.60
CA ILE A 209 8.74 9.05 21.51
C ILE A 209 8.59 7.98 20.42
N VAL A 210 7.48 8.00 19.69
CA VAL A 210 7.27 7.08 18.58
C VAL A 210 8.25 7.43 17.44
N GLU A 211 9.19 6.53 17.20
CA GLU A 211 10.23 6.64 16.17
C GLU A 211 10.13 5.47 15.18
N ILE A 212 10.70 5.63 14.00
CA ILE A 212 10.83 4.57 13.01
C ILE A 212 12.09 3.75 13.30
N PHE A 213 11.91 2.43 13.36
CA PHE A 213 12.98 1.45 13.50
C PHE A 213 12.97 0.47 12.33
N GLN A 214 14.06 -0.29 12.22
CA GLN A 214 14.15 -1.43 11.33
C GLN A 214 14.85 -2.59 12.02
N VAL A 215 14.32 -3.80 11.86
CA VAL A 215 14.90 -5.03 12.39
C VAL A 215 15.28 -5.99 11.26
N ALA A 216 16.49 -6.55 11.35
CA ALA A 216 16.98 -7.57 10.44
C ALA A 216 16.62 -8.99 10.92
N SER A 217 16.71 -9.98 10.04
CA SER A 217 16.44 -11.39 10.38
C SER A 217 17.30 -11.97 11.52
N ASP A 218 18.47 -11.39 11.78
CA ASP A 218 19.33 -11.76 12.91
C ASP A 218 18.98 -11.04 14.22
N ARG A 219 17.85 -10.30 14.23
CA ARG A 219 17.31 -9.49 15.32
C ARG A 219 18.14 -8.26 15.67
N THR A 220 19.02 -7.83 14.77
CA THR A 220 19.67 -6.52 14.90
C THR A 220 18.64 -5.42 14.65
N VAL A 221 18.37 -4.60 15.67
CA VAL A 221 17.47 -3.42 15.59
C VAL A 221 18.28 -2.16 15.34
N THR A 222 17.82 -1.32 14.42
CA THR A 222 18.37 0.00 14.11
C THR A 222 17.28 1.05 14.23
N GLN A 223 17.52 2.11 14.99
CA GLN A 223 16.66 3.29 15.02
C GLN A 223 16.98 4.17 13.81
N LEU A 224 15.97 4.47 13.01
CA LEU A 224 16.12 5.23 11.76
C LEU A 224 15.86 6.73 11.95
N THR A 225 14.97 7.09 12.86
CA THR A 225 14.63 8.48 13.15
C THR A 225 14.98 8.88 14.57
N PHE A 226 15.31 10.16 14.76
CA PHE A 226 15.71 10.73 16.03
C PHE A 226 15.06 12.10 16.13
N SER A 227 13.88 12.15 16.73
CA SER A 227 13.19 13.40 17.04
C SER A 227 14.01 14.23 18.02
N ILE A 228 13.76 15.54 17.98
CA ILE A 228 14.47 16.52 18.82
C ILE A 228 13.55 17.14 19.86
N ASP A 229 12.26 16.80 19.84
CA ASP A 229 11.20 17.35 20.67
C ASP A 229 10.20 16.27 21.15
N ASP A 230 9.96 16.24 22.46
CA ASP A 230 9.09 15.28 23.17
C ASP A 230 7.59 15.39 22.85
N THR A 231 7.21 16.04 21.76
CA THR A 231 5.80 16.35 21.42
C THR A 231 5.37 15.85 20.04
N CYS A 232 6.25 15.22 19.27
CA CYS A 232 5.93 14.72 17.94
C CYS A 232 5.83 13.18 17.93
N GLY A 233 5.51 12.60 16.77
CA GLY A 233 5.50 11.14 16.58
C GLY A 233 5.61 10.79 15.10
N SER A 234 6.13 9.59 14.81
CA SER A 234 6.36 9.08 13.46
C SER A 234 5.70 7.72 13.25
N GLY A 235 4.92 7.54 12.19
CA GLY A 235 4.30 6.26 11.83
C GLY A 235 2.96 6.43 11.11
N PRO A 236 2.42 5.37 10.48
CA PRO A 236 3.02 4.06 10.24
C PRO A 236 4.10 4.09 9.13
N PRO A 237 5.07 3.17 9.12
CA PRO A 237 6.09 3.09 8.07
C PRO A 237 5.63 2.31 6.82
N ALA A 238 6.25 2.61 5.69
CA ALA A 238 6.17 1.87 4.44
C ALA A 238 7.58 1.67 3.86
N SER A 239 8.03 0.42 3.78
CA SER A 239 9.33 0.06 3.21
C SER A 239 9.28 0.01 1.68
N ASP A 240 10.36 0.44 1.02
CA ASP A 240 10.62 0.11 -0.38
C ASP A 240 10.98 -1.39 -0.53
N ALA A 241 11.14 -1.85 -1.78
CA ALA A 241 11.40 -3.27 -2.04
C ALA A 241 12.75 -3.73 -1.48
N SER A 242 13.73 -2.83 -1.36
CA SER A 242 15.06 -3.16 -0.84
C SER A 242 15.15 -3.09 0.69
N GLY A 243 14.26 -2.34 1.34
CA GLY A 243 14.40 -1.97 2.76
C GLY A 243 15.38 -0.81 2.97
N MET A 244 15.89 -0.19 1.92
CA MET A 244 16.85 0.92 2.00
C MET A 244 16.17 2.27 2.23
N TYR A 245 14.92 2.40 1.80
CA TYR A 245 14.11 3.61 1.97
C TYR A 245 12.82 3.25 2.71
N VAL A 246 12.51 4.02 3.76
CA VAL A 246 11.29 3.87 4.54
C VAL A 246 10.57 5.20 4.55
N SER A 247 9.37 5.23 3.97
CA SER A 247 8.47 6.39 4.01
C SER A 247 7.56 6.30 5.22
N PHE A 248 7.19 7.42 5.81
CA PHE A 248 6.35 7.47 7.01
C PHE A 248 5.71 8.83 7.16
N GLU A 249 4.65 8.90 7.96
CA GLU A 249 4.02 10.15 8.38
C GLU A 249 4.65 10.64 9.68
N SER A 250 4.82 11.95 9.84
CA SER A 250 5.37 12.49 11.08
C SER A 250 4.98 13.94 11.30
N SER A 251 4.78 14.32 12.57
CA SER A 251 4.68 15.71 13.01
C SER A 251 6.02 16.32 13.46
N CYS A 252 7.10 15.54 13.46
CA CYS A 252 8.42 15.96 13.89
C CYS A 252 9.09 16.89 12.88
N ASP A 253 9.97 17.77 13.37
CA ASP A 253 10.78 18.66 12.53
C ASP A 253 12.20 18.12 12.27
N PHE A 254 12.31 17.05 11.48
CA PHE A 254 13.60 16.43 11.16
C PHE A 254 14.52 17.29 10.31
N THR A 255 13.96 18.22 9.52
CA THR A 255 14.73 18.97 8.49
C THR A 255 14.81 20.47 8.74
N GLY A 256 14.13 20.99 9.78
CA GLY A 256 13.92 22.42 9.99
C GLY A 256 12.79 23.01 9.12
N GLY A 257 12.02 22.15 8.48
CA GLY A 257 10.96 22.47 7.51
C GLY A 257 9.54 22.30 8.05
N ASN A 258 9.36 21.68 9.23
CA ASN A 258 8.05 21.35 9.81
C ASN A 258 7.83 22.01 11.18
N ALA A 259 8.12 23.30 11.29
CA ALA A 259 8.09 24.02 12.57
C ALA A 259 6.66 24.22 13.13
N ASP A 260 5.61 23.95 12.36
CA ASP A 260 4.22 24.05 12.81
C ASP A 260 3.67 22.74 13.39
N GLY A 261 4.39 21.63 13.25
CA GLY A 261 4.02 20.32 13.79
C GLY A 261 2.84 19.67 13.07
N SER A 262 2.53 20.08 11.84
CA SER A 262 1.55 19.39 11.01
C SER A 262 2.07 18.01 10.58
N VAL A 263 1.15 17.08 10.27
CA VAL A 263 1.54 15.73 9.83
C VAL A 263 1.96 15.75 8.37
N GLU A 264 3.21 15.38 8.13
CA GLU A 264 3.87 15.41 6.83
C GLU A 264 4.44 14.05 6.45
N ILE A 265 4.67 13.84 5.16
CA ILE A 265 5.33 12.65 4.65
C ILE A 265 6.84 12.86 4.64
N PHE A 266 7.55 11.94 5.28
CA PHE A 266 8.99 11.85 5.27
C PHE A 266 9.46 10.54 4.64
N GLU A 267 10.72 10.52 4.23
CA GLU A 267 11.43 9.31 3.81
C GLU A 267 12.80 9.29 4.48
N VAL A 268 13.10 8.23 5.22
CA VAL A 268 14.44 7.95 5.72
C VAL A 268 15.15 7.03 4.74
N GLY A 269 16.36 7.41 4.35
CA GLY A 269 17.24 6.60 3.52
C GLY A 269 18.67 6.55 4.10
N PRO A 270 19.62 5.97 3.37
CA PRO A 270 20.95 5.61 3.89
C PRO A 270 21.85 6.79 4.27
N THR A 271 21.47 8.02 3.87
CA THR A 271 22.31 9.21 4.06
C THR A 271 21.64 10.32 4.86
N ARG A 272 20.31 10.36 4.89
CA ARG A 272 19.51 11.39 5.55
C ARG A 272 18.03 11.02 5.55
N THR A 273 17.29 11.69 6.43
CA THR A 273 15.84 11.86 6.34
C THR A 273 15.50 13.01 5.38
N LYS A 274 14.44 12.85 4.59
CA LYS A 274 13.91 13.84 3.65
C LYS A 274 12.47 14.13 4.03
N GLN A 275 12.08 15.40 3.96
CA GLN A 275 10.69 15.83 4.01
C GLN A 275 10.16 15.91 2.57
N LEU A 276 9.08 15.20 2.27
CA LEU A 276 8.50 15.11 0.92
C LEU A 276 7.30 16.06 0.73
N THR A 277 6.57 16.34 1.81
CA THR A 277 5.44 17.27 1.81
C THR A 277 5.69 18.46 2.73
N ALA A 278 5.05 19.57 2.40
CA ALA A 278 4.99 20.76 3.24
C ALA A 278 3.57 21.31 3.12
N ALA A 279 2.76 21.04 4.14
CA ALA A 279 1.51 21.68 4.44
C ALA A 279 1.67 23.20 4.38
N ASP A 280 0.62 23.87 3.92
CA ASP A 280 0.53 25.29 4.22
C ASP A 280 0.45 25.43 5.76
N GLN A 281 0.94 26.55 6.29
CA GLN A 281 1.13 26.76 7.75
C GLN A 281 -0.19 26.85 8.55
N THR A 282 -1.22 26.11 8.14
CA THR A 282 -2.49 25.97 8.83
C THR A 282 -2.50 24.63 9.60
N PRO A 283 -2.69 24.63 10.93
CA PRO A 283 -2.70 23.42 11.76
C PRO A 283 -3.79 22.40 11.45
N MET A 284 -4.59 22.65 10.41
CA MET A 284 -5.64 21.74 10.01
C MET A 284 -5.16 20.81 8.91
N CYS A 285 -4.19 21.15 8.05
CA CYS A 285 -3.80 20.31 6.92
C CYS A 285 -2.90 19.13 7.35
N GLU A 286 -3.25 17.90 6.93
CA GLU A 286 -2.48 16.68 7.20
C GLU A 286 -2.28 15.83 5.94
N SER A 287 -1.10 15.23 5.82
CA SER A 287 -0.75 14.21 4.82
C SER A 287 -0.61 12.85 5.50
N GLN A 288 -1.34 11.85 5.02
CA GLN A 288 -1.51 10.55 5.68
C GLN A 288 -1.41 9.35 4.73
N ARG A 289 -1.35 8.14 5.29
CA ARG A 289 -1.27 6.83 4.62
C ARG A 289 -0.21 6.77 3.51
N ALA A 290 1.03 7.13 3.85
CA ALA A 290 2.14 7.07 2.89
C ALA A 290 2.42 5.64 2.40
N ARG A 291 2.62 5.47 1.09
CA ARG A 291 3.04 4.21 0.46
C ARG A 291 4.12 4.46 -0.58
N ALA A 292 5.28 3.84 -0.37
CA ALA A 292 6.45 3.99 -1.23
C ALA A 292 6.35 3.11 -2.48
N SER A 293 6.92 3.60 -3.58
CA SER A 293 7.23 2.76 -4.74
C SER A 293 8.39 1.81 -4.44
N ALA A 294 8.50 0.72 -5.21
CA ALA A 294 9.53 -0.30 -5.00
C ALA A 294 10.97 0.23 -5.00
N GLY A 295 11.26 1.31 -5.74
CA GLY A 295 12.58 1.95 -5.77
C GLY A 295 12.74 3.15 -4.83
N GLY A 296 11.72 3.49 -4.03
CA GLY A 296 11.72 4.69 -3.18
C GLY A 296 11.72 6.00 -3.98
N GLU A 297 11.39 5.97 -5.27
CA GLU A 297 11.48 7.14 -6.13
C GLU A 297 10.23 8.05 -6.10
N TRP A 298 9.12 7.55 -5.57
CA TRP A 298 7.91 8.33 -5.27
C TRP A 298 7.08 7.67 -4.18
N VAL A 299 6.23 8.48 -3.56
CA VAL A 299 5.28 8.06 -2.53
C VAL A 299 3.89 8.51 -2.94
N VAL A 300 2.88 7.66 -2.75
CA VAL A 300 1.47 8.11 -2.74
C VAL A 300 1.00 8.26 -1.32
N TYR A 301 0.13 9.22 -1.11
CA TYR A 301 -0.43 9.54 0.19
C TYR A 301 -1.80 10.17 -0.01
N GLN A 302 -2.64 10.15 1.03
CA GLN A 302 -3.88 10.90 1.05
C GLN A 302 -3.67 12.19 1.84
N GLY A 303 -4.43 13.23 1.56
CA GLY A 303 -4.46 14.42 2.40
C GLY A 303 -5.64 15.28 2.06
N PHE A 304 -5.94 16.24 2.90
CA PHE A 304 -6.97 17.25 2.63
C PHE A 304 -6.37 18.67 2.53
N CYS A 305 -5.05 18.71 2.44
CA CYS A 305 -4.26 19.87 2.12
C CYS A 305 -4.51 20.35 0.69
N ASP A 306 -4.20 21.62 0.42
CA ASP A 306 -4.20 22.21 -0.92
C ASP A 306 -2.79 22.59 -1.41
N PRO A 307 -1.84 21.63 -1.52
CA PRO A 307 -0.45 21.94 -1.88
C PRO A 307 -0.29 22.43 -3.33
N THR A 308 -1.31 22.23 -4.18
CA THR A 308 -1.27 22.58 -5.61
C THR A 308 -2.22 23.72 -6.00
N GLY A 309 -3.12 24.15 -5.10
CA GLY A 309 -4.21 25.07 -5.41
C GLY A 309 -5.43 24.41 -6.07
N ALA A 310 -5.48 23.08 -6.10
CA ALA A 310 -6.52 22.27 -6.73
C ALA A 310 -7.35 21.41 -5.75
N ASN A 311 -7.19 21.61 -4.43
CA ASN A 311 -8.05 21.03 -3.38
C ASN A 311 -8.71 22.10 -2.49
N PRO A 312 -9.51 23.03 -3.05
CA PRO A 312 -10.06 24.17 -2.29
C PRO A 312 -11.22 23.81 -1.34
N ASP A 313 -11.76 22.59 -1.39
CA ASP A 313 -12.89 22.16 -0.56
C ASP A 313 -12.48 21.43 0.73
N GLY A 314 -11.22 20.98 0.81
CA GLY A 314 -10.69 20.26 1.96
C GLY A 314 -11.21 18.83 2.08
N GLY A 315 -11.66 18.22 0.98
CA GLY A 315 -11.90 16.77 0.91
C GLY A 315 -10.59 15.99 0.95
N PHE A 316 -10.64 14.71 1.34
CA PHE A 316 -9.48 13.84 1.19
C PHE A 316 -9.22 13.60 -0.29
N GLU A 317 -7.99 13.77 -0.72
CA GLU A 317 -7.54 13.49 -2.07
C GLU A 317 -6.26 12.67 -2.03
N VAL A 318 -6.04 11.89 -3.07
CA VAL A 318 -4.79 11.17 -3.28
C VAL A 318 -3.80 12.09 -3.97
N PHE A 319 -2.56 12.03 -3.50
CA PHE A 319 -1.43 12.78 -4.01
C PHE A 319 -0.25 11.84 -4.23
N ARG A 320 0.69 12.32 -5.04
CA ARG A 320 1.99 11.69 -5.25
C ARG A 320 3.09 12.69 -4.96
N ALA A 321 4.01 12.33 -4.07
CA ALA A 321 5.19 13.11 -3.76
C ALA A 321 6.45 12.50 -4.39
N THR A 322 7.34 13.39 -4.83
CA THR A 322 8.72 13.09 -5.25
C THR A 322 9.63 14.17 -4.69
N GLU A 323 10.95 14.00 -4.77
CA GLU A 323 11.88 15.11 -4.46
C GLU A 323 11.66 16.34 -5.36
N ALA A 324 11.05 16.18 -6.54
CA ALA A 324 10.78 17.28 -7.45
C ALA A 324 9.51 18.08 -7.09
N GLY A 325 8.68 17.55 -6.18
CA GLY A 325 7.43 18.16 -5.74
C GLY A 325 6.26 17.19 -5.67
N VAL A 326 5.09 17.75 -5.36
CA VAL A 326 3.81 17.06 -5.18
C VAL A 326 2.94 17.22 -6.42
N LEU A 327 2.26 16.13 -6.79
CA LEU A 327 1.21 16.10 -7.80
C LEU A 327 -0.09 15.61 -7.16
N GLN A 328 -1.20 16.28 -7.45
CA GLN A 328 -2.53 15.83 -7.07
C GLN A 328 -3.04 14.80 -8.09
N VAL A 329 -3.47 13.63 -7.58
CA VAL A 329 -3.86 12.45 -8.36
C VAL A 329 -5.39 12.48 -8.57
N THR A 330 -6.13 12.69 -7.48
CA THR A 330 -7.59 12.84 -7.52
C THR A 330 -8.02 14.27 -7.27
N SER A 331 -9.15 14.67 -7.87
CA SER A 331 -9.78 15.96 -7.61
C SER A 331 -11.29 15.80 -7.73
N GLY A 332 -12.05 16.23 -6.73
CA GLY A 332 -13.49 16.24 -6.85
C GLY A 332 -14.16 17.14 -5.82
N ALA A 333 -15.11 17.95 -6.29
CA ALA A 333 -15.82 18.87 -5.43
C ALA A 333 -16.87 18.13 -4.60
N ALA A 334 -16.67 18.07 -3.27
CA ALA A 334 -17.54 17.42 -2.29
C ALA A 334 -17.58 15.87 -2.34
N CYS A 335 -16.47 15.26 -2.75
CA CYS A 335 -16.20 13.83 -2.61
C CYS A 335 -14.81 13.64 -1.97
N SER A 336 -14.36 12.41 -1.77
CA SER A 336 -13.13 12.05 -1.09
C SER A 336 -12.52 10.78 -1.68
N SER A 337 -11.19 10.81 -1.81
CA SER A 337 -10.36 9.68 -2.21
C SER A 337 -9.31 9.40 -1.14
N PHE A 338 -9.20 8.15 -0.72
CA PHE A 338 -8.42 7.74 0.44
C PHE A 338 -7.88 6.31 0.30
N ALA A 339 -7.11 5.88 1.31
CA ALA A 339 -6.45 4.58 1.37
C ALA A 339 -5.59 4.23 0.13
N PRO A 340 -4.72 5.12 -0.37
CA PRO A 340 -3.94 4.83 -1.56
C PRO A 340 -2.89 3.76 -1.29
N VAL A 341 -2.66 2.89 -2.28
CA VAL A 341 -1.56 1.91 -2.31
C VAL A 341 -0.86 1.88 -3.67
N VAL A 342 0.39 1.41 -3.68
CA VAL A 342 1.23 1.38 -4.88
C VAL A 342 1.31 -0.01 -5.50
N ALA A 343 0.96 -0.12 -6.77
CA ALA A 343 1.32 -1.25 -7.61
C ALA A 343 2.58 -0.90 -8.42
N SER A 344 3.75 -1.23 -7.86
CA SER A 344 5.03 -0.67 -8.30
C SER A 344 5.42 -1.01 -9.75
N ALA A 345 5.29 -2.27 -10.16
CA ALA A 345 5.63 -2.70 -11.53
C ALA A 345 4.63 -2.17 -12.57
N ALA A 346 3.38 -1.97 -12.19
CA ALA A 346 2.35 -1.33 -13.02
C ALA A 346 2.40 0.21 -12.96
N ARG A 347 3.28 0.79 -12.12
CA ARG A 347 3.39 2.24 -11.93
C ARG A 347 2.02 2.89 -11.70
N SER A 348 1.21 2.21 -10.89
CA SER A 348 -0.19 2.53 -10.65
C SER A 348 -0.45 2.76 -9.17
N ALA A 349 -1.45 3.59 -8.88
CA ALA A 349 -2.03 3.73 -7.57
C ALA A 349 -3.41 3.06 -7.54
N VAL A 350 -3.73 2.37 -6.45
CA VAL A 350 -5.08 1.89 -6.16
C VAL A 350 -5.59 2.66 -4.96
N PHE A 351 -6.84 3.12 -5.00
CA PHE A 351 -7.42 3.92 -3.92
C PHE A 351 -8.92 3.71 -3.83
N VAL A 352 -9.49 4.02 -2.67
CA VAL A 352 -10.94 4.09 -2.47
C VAL A 352 -11.39 5.50 -2.79
N SER A 353 -12.52 5.66 -3.48
CA SER A 353 -13.10 6.96 -3.78
C SER A 353 -14.62 6.90 -3.85
N ASP A 354 -15.30 7.91 -3.32
CA ASP A 354 -16.72 8.18 -3.58
C ASP A 354 -16.92 9.23 -4.69
N CYS A 355 -15.83 9.65 -5.34
CA CYS A 355 -15.87 10.53 -6.49
C CYS A 355 -16.29 9.79 -7.76
N ASP A 356 -16.68 10.58 -8.77
CA ASP A 356 -16.98 10.10 -10.12
C ASP A 356 -15.93 10.60 -11.15
N PRO A 357 -14.64 10.20 -11.04
CA PRO A 357 -13.57 10.76 -11.86
C PRO A 357 -13.69 10.39 -13.35
N ALA A 358 -14.39 9.31 -13.67
CA ALA A 358 -14.52 8.76 -15.03
C ALA A 358 -15.96 8.63 -15.53
N GLY A 359 -16.97 9.06 -14.76
CA GLY A 359 -18.39 8.90 -15.11
C GLY A 359 -18.97 7.50 -14.79
N SER A 360 -18.23 6.66 -14.08
CA SER A 360 -18.59 5.29 -13.73
C SER A 360 -19.22 5.15 -12.34
N ASN A 361 -19.02 6.12 -11.44
CA ASN A 361 -19.50 6.09 -10.05
C ASN A 361 -20.56 7.17 -9.80
N ALA A 362 -21.63 7.12 -10.59
CA ALA A 362 -22.66 8.16 -10.59
C ALA A 362 -23.51 8.19 -9.30
N ASP A 363 -23.46 7.16 -8.47
CA ASP A 363 -24.20 7.08 -7.22
C ASP A 363 -23.42 7.59 -6.00
N GLY A 364 -22.11 7.85 -6.16
CA GLY A 364 -21.24 8.38 -5.11
C GLY A 364 -21.02 7.39 -3.96
N SER A 365 -21.05 6.09 -4.26
CA SER A 365 -20.67 5.05 -3.32
C SER A 365 -19.14 4.92 -3.23
N GLU A 366 -18.62 4.44 -2.11
CA GLU A 366 -17.18 4.15 -1.97
C GLU A 366 -16.82 2.96 -2.86
N GLU A 367 -15.91 3.19 -3.82
CA GLU A 367 -15.46 2.21 -4.80
C GLU A 367 -13.94 2.22 -4.94
N LEU A 368 -13.37 1.09 -5.36
CA LEU A 368 -11.95 1.00 -5.68
C LEU A 368 -11.69 1.46 -7.11
N PHE A 369 -10.65 2.27 -7.24
CA PHE A 369 -10.14 2.76 -8.52
C PHE A 369 -8.66 2.42 -8.68
N VAL A 370 -8.26 2.20 -9.92
CA VAL A 370 -6.86 2.06 -10.32
C VAL A 370 -6.51 3.20 -11.27
N GLU A 371 -5.43 3.91 -10.96
CA GLU A 371 -4.88 4.96 -11.82
C GLU A 371 -3.42 4.65 -12.18
N SER A 372 -3.10 4.75 -13.47
CA SER A 372 -1.77 4.40 -14.00
C SER A 372 -1.03 5.63 -14.52
N LEU A 373 0.27 5.69 -14.26
CA LEU A 373 1.14 6.74 -14.80
C LEU A 373 1.46 6.45 -16.27
N CYS A 374 0.93 7.26 -17.18
CA CYS A 374 1.07 6.96 -18.59
C CYS A 374 2.44 7.32 -19.18
N VAL A 375 3.03 6.37 -19.88
CA VAL A 375 4.15 6.47 -20.80
C VAL A 375 3.84 5.63 -22.04
N CYS A 376 3.60 6.30 -23.16
CA CYS A 376 3.15 5.63 -24.38
C CYS A 376 4.06 4.45 -24.79
N GLY A 377 3.51 3.25 -24.74
CA GLY A 377 4.20 1.99 -25.06
C GLY A 377 5.11 1.42 -23.98
N SER A 378 5.21 2.06 -22.81
CA SER A 378 6.05 1.63 -21.69
C SER A 378 5.25 1.37 -20.39
N PRO A 379 4.14 0.61 -20.42
CA PRO A 379 3.29 0.37 -19.24
C PRO A 379 3.99 -0.30 -18.05
N ALA A 380 5.08 -1.04 -18.28
CA ALA A 380 5.79 -1.75 -17.22
C ALA A 380 7.15 -1.10 -16.89
N SER A 381 7.91 -0.69 -17.90
CA SER A 381 9.23 -0.08 -17.70
C SER A 381 9.17 1.40 -17.36
N GLY A 382 8.13 2.10 -17.80
CA GLY A 382 8.06 3.56 -17.71
C GLY A 382 9.09 4.31 -18.54
N ASN A 383 9.81 3.63 -19.44
CA ASN A 383 10.86 4.21 -20.28
C ASN A 383 10.32 5.40 -21.08
N GLN A 384 10.89 6.57 -20.84
CA GLN A 384 10.63 7.79 -21.59
C GLN A 384 11.53 7.89 -22.81
N PRO A 385 11.09 8.52 -23.91
CA PRO A 385 11.98 8.90 -24.99
C PRO A 385 13.22 9.66 -24.46
N PRO A 386 14.45 9.31 -24.90
CA PRO A 386 14.79 8.49 -26.06
C PRO A 386 14.89 6.97 -25.78
N ASP A 387 14.70 6.53 -24.53
CA ASP A 387 14.77 5.11 -24.20
C ASP A 387 13.59 4.37 -24.85
N LEU A 388 13.89 3.22 -25.45
CA LEU A 388 12.88 2.41 -26.11
C LEU A 388 12.06 1.65 -25.05
N PRO A 389 10.78 1.36 -25.34
CA PRO A 389 10.05 0.37 -24.55
C PRO A 389 10.76 -0.98 -24.61
N THR A 390 10.43 -1.87 -23.69
CA THR A 390 11.06 -3.19 -23.55
C THR A 390 10.17 -4.30 -24.08
N ALA A 391 10.69 -5.53 -24.18
CA ALA A 391 9.86 -6.70 -24.44
C ALA A 391 8.87 -6.98 -23.29
N THR A 392 9.20 -6.57 -22.06
CA THR A 392 8.31 -6.65 -20.89
C THR A 392 7.07 -5.77 -21.08
N ASP A 393 7.24 -4.58 -21.65
CA ASP A 393 6.13 -3.68 -21.98
C ASP A 393 5.19 -4.27 -23.01
N ALA A 394 5.75 -4.88 -24.06
CA ALA A 394 4.97 -5.58 -25.08
C ALA A 394 4.18 -6.75 -24.48
N LEU A 395 4.79 -7.50 -23.56
CA LEU A 395 4.11 -8.59 -22.86
C LEU A 395 2.98 -8.07 -21.96
N PHE A 396 3.20 -6.96 -21.25
CA PHE A 396 2.17 -6.32 -20.41
C PHE A 396 0.98 -5.87 -21.25
N ALA A 397 1.22 -5.18 -22.37
CA ALA A 397 0.16 -4.79 -23.31
C ALA A 397 -0.57 -6.00 -23.90
N LEU A 398 0.13 -7.11 -24.16
CA LEU A 398 -0.51 -8.35 -24.61
C LEU A 398 -1.38 -8.96 -23.51
N ARG A 399 -0.91 -8.95 -22.25
CA ARG A 399 -1.69 -9.39 -21.09
C ARG A 399 -2.96 -8.56 -20.94
N ALA A 400 -2.89 -7.25 -21.14
CA ALA A 400 -4.04 -6.35 -21.13
C ALA A 400 -5.00 -6.63 -22.31
N ALA A 401 -4.47 -6.85 -23.52
CA ALA A 401 -5.27 -7.19 -24.70
C ALA A 401 -6.07 -8.50 -24.55
N VAL A 402 -5.64 -9.41 -23.68
CA VAL A 402 -6.36 -10.65 -23.35
C VAL A 402 -7.11 -10.59 -22.02
N GLY A 403 -7.15 -9.42 -21.37
CA GLY A 403 -7.85 -9.19 -20.10
C GLY A 403 -7.16 -9.72 -18.85
N SER A 404 -5.89 -10.14 -18.92
CA SER A 404 -5.12 -10.68 -17.78
C SER A 404 -4.27 -9.64 -17.04
N ALA A 405 -4.43 -8.36 -17.39
CA ALA A 405 -3.84 -7.20 -16.73
C ALA A 405 -4.70 -5.97 -17.03
N LEU A 406 -4.68 -4.97 -16.14
CA LEU A 406 -5.22 -3.65 -16.43
C LEU A 406 -4.11 -2.78 -17.02
N CYS A 407 -4.39 -2.13 -18.15
CA CYS A 407 -3.49 -1.14 -18.71
C CYS A 407 -4.29 0.05 -19.22
N ALA A 408 -3.80 1.24 -18.96
CA ALA A 408 -4.42 2.45 -19.46
C ALA A 408 -4.25 2.60 -20.98
N SER A 409 -5.25 3.18 -21.64
CA SER A 409 -5.21 3.41 -23.11
C SER A 409 -4.07 4.33 -23.53
N CYS A 410 -3.76 5.36 -22.72
CA CYS A 410 -2.61 6.23 -22.88
C CYS A 410 -1.24 5.50 -22.91
N ASP A 411 -1.18 4.23 -22.48
CA ASP A 411 0.03 3.40 -22.49
C ASP A 411 -0.02 2.29 -23.52
N CYS A 412 -1.12 1.55 -23.52
CA CYS A 412 -1.23 0.32 -24.26
C CYS A 412 -2.01 0.46 -25.57
N ASP A 413 -2.68 1.57 -25.85
CA ASP A 413 -3.28 1.85 -27.17
C ASP A 413 -2.29 2.64 -28.04
N VAL A 414 -1.16 2.01 -28.39
CA VAL A 414 -0.02 2.67 -29.05
C VAL A 414 -0.24 3.00 -30.53
N ASN A 415 -1.45 2.75 -31.02
CA ASN A 415 -1.90 3.18 -32.34
C ASN A 415 -3.15 4.07 -32.30
N SER A 416 -3.62 4.46 -31.10
CA SER A 416 -4.79 5.31 -30.88
C SER A 416 -6.06 4.77 -31.58
N SER A 417 -6.24 3.45 -31.56
CA SER A 417 -7.41 2.78 -32.15
C SER A 417 -8.67 2.86 -31.29
N GLY A 418 -8.53 3.27 -30.03
CA GLY A 418 -9.60 3.24 -29.03
C GLY A 418 -9.74 1.91 -28.31
N GLY A 419 -8.77 0.99 -28.44
CA GLY A 419 -8.79 -0.29 -27.74
C GLY A 419 -7.39 -0.91 -27.63
N ILE A 420 -7.16 -1.67 -26.57
CA ILE A 420 -5.89 -2.37 -26.34
C ILE A 420 -5.99 -3.76 -26.96
N THR A 421 -5.20 -4.02 -28.01
CA THR A 421 -5.24 -5.26 -28.78
C THR A 421 -3.86 -5.90 -28.92
N ALA A 422 -3.81 -7.13 -29.47
CA ALA A 422 -2.54 -7.76 -29.81
C ALA A 422 -1.72 -6.97 -30.85
N THR A 423 -2.36 -6.07 -31.61
CA THR A 423 -1.68 -5.16 -32.55
C THR A 423 -0.79 -4.18 -31.80
N ASP A 424 -1.25 -3.67 -30.67
CA ASP A 424 -0.53 -2.73 -29.84
C ASP A 424 0.71 -3.36 -29.22
N ALA A 425 0.52 -4.55 -28.62
CA ALA A 425 1.63 -5.35 -28.13
C ALA A 425 2.70 -5.62 -29.21
N LEU A 426 2.28 -5.90 -30.45
CA LEU A 426 3.19 -6.10 -31.57
C LEU A 426 3.93 -4.81 -31.96
N LEU A 427 3.28 -3.65 -31.91
CA LEU A 427 3.91 -2.36 -32.20
C LEU A 427 4.93 -2.00 -31.12
N ILE A 428 4.61 -2.21 -29.84
CA ILE A 428 5.54 -2.05 -28.72
C ILE A 428 6.75 -2.98 -28.91
N LEU A 429 6.52 -4.26 -29.22
CA LEU A 429 7.61 -5.22 -29.43
C LEU A 429 8.53 -4.80 -30.58
N LYS A 430 7.94 -4.30 -31.69
CA LYS A 430 8.72 -3.76 -32.81
C LYS A 430 9.55 -2.54 -32.41
N ALA A 431 8.98 -1.62 -31.62
CA ALA A 431 9.72 -0.48 -31.09
C ALA A 431 10.87 -0.95 -30.17
N ALA A 432 10.61 -1.92 -29.30
CA ALA A 432 11.58 -2.47 -28.35
C ALA A 432 12.82 -3.11 -29.03
N VAL A 433 12.64 -3.71 -30.21
CA VAL A 433 13.75 -4.28 -30.99
C VAL A 433 14.38 -3.28 -31.98
N GLY A 434 14.07 -1.99 -31.88
CA GLY A 434 14.63 -0.94 -32.73
C GLY A 434 14.03 -0.88 -34.15
N GLY A 435 12.82 -1.42 -34.34
CA GLY A 435 12.15 -1.59 -35.63
C GLY A 435 11.63 -0.32 -36.32
N GLY A 436 11.97 0.88 -35.82
CA GLY A 436 11.61 2.16 -36.46
C GLY A 436 10.10 2.42 -36.52
N VAL A 437 9.36 2.04 -35.49
CA VAL A 437 7.92 2.28 -35.35
C VAL A 437 7.69 3.48 -34.45
N THR A 438 6.82 4.41 -34.86
CA THR A 438 6.34 5.49 -34.00
C THR A 438 5.13 5.01 -33.24
N LEU A 439 5.17 5.10 -31.91
CA LEU A 439 4.04 4.83 -31.03
C LEU A 439 3.24 6.12 -30.86
N VAL A 440 1.92 6.02 -30.98
CA VAL A 440 1.00 7.15 -30.85
C VAL A 440 -0.14 6.70 -29.94
N CYS A 441 -0.12 7.20 -28.71
CA CYS A 441 -1.17 6.96 -27.73
C CYS A 441 -2.21 8.10 -27.76
N PRO A 442 -3.45 7.84 -27.29
CA PRO A 442 -4.53 8.82 -27.24
C PRO A 442 -4.21 10.12 -26.48
#